data_AF-A0A4U9HF60-F1
#
_entry.id   AF-A0A4U9HF60-F1
#
_cell.length_a   1.000
_cell.length_b   1.000
_cell.length_c   1.000
_cell.angle_alpha   90.00
_cell.angle_beta   90.00
_cell.angle_gamma   90.00
#
_symmetry.space_group_name_H-M   'P 1'
#
loop_
_entity.id
_entity.type
_entity.pdbx_description
1 polymer ?
#
loop_
_entity_poly.entity_id
_entity_poly.type
_entity_poly.pdbx_seq_one_letter_code
_entity_poly.pdbx_strand_id
1 'polypeptide(L)'
;MLLTWPELELVEYQVARIATTMPYIPGFLSFREYPALLAAWDQLSQRPDLLFVDGHGISHPRRLGVASHFGLLVDVPTIWGSEKASLR
;
A
#
# COMPACT_ATOMS: atom_id res chain seq x y z
N MET A 1 -5.12 6.46 -5.32
CA MET A 1 -5.63 7.82 -5.57
C MET A 1 -4.46 8.78 -5.44
N LEU A 2 -4.36 9.75 -6.33
CA LEU A 2 -3.37 10.83 -6.32
C LEU A 2 -4.09 12.15 -5.99
N LEU A 3 -3.58 12.86 -5.01
CA LEU A 3 -4.12 14.13 -4.54
C LEU A 3 -3.05 15.23 -4.67
N THR A 4 -3.48 16.46 -4.91
CA THR A 4 -2.60 17.62 -4.75
C THR A 4 -2.34 17.91 -3.27
N TRP A 5 -1.26 18.61 -2.98
CA TRP A 5 -0.95 19.11 -1.65
C TRP A 5 -0.55 20.59 -1.76
N PRO A 6 -1.07 21.48 -0.89
CA PRO A 6 -1.91 21.22 0.29
C PRO A 6 -3.43 21.15 0.04
N GLU A 7 -3.91 21.39 -1.18
CA GLU A 7 -5.35 21.57 -1.45
C GLU A 7 -6.17 20.27 -1.42
N LEU A 8 -5.51 19.10 -1.45
CA LEU A 8 -6.14 17.77 -1.44
C LEU A 8 -7.13 17.54 -2.59
N GLU A 9 -6.88 18.17 -3.73
CA GLU A 9 -7.72 18.00 -4.93
C GLU A 9 -7.39 16.66 -5.61
N LEU A 10 -8.42 15.96 -6.04
CA LEU A 10 -8.26 14.69 -6.76
C LEU A 10 -7.66 14.94 -8.15
N VAL A 11 -6.43 14.47 -8.36
CA VAL A 11 -5.79 14.50 -9.68
C VAL A 11 -6.17 13.27 -10.49
N GLU A 12 -6.03 12.08 -9.90
CA GLU A 12 -6.39 10.82 -10.55
C GLU A 12 -6.68 9.71 -9.53
N TYR A 13 -7.41 8.68 -9.97
CA TYR A 13 -7.55 7.45 -9.21
C TYR A 13 -7.51 6.25 -10.15
N GLN A 14 -6.89 5.18 -9.69
CA GLN A 14 -6.76 3.92 -10.42
C GLN A 14 -7.19 2.77 -9.53
N VAL A 15 -7.81 1.75 -10.15
CA VAL A 15 -8.27 0.55 -9.46
C VAL A 15 -7.79 -0.67 -10.24
N ALA A 16 -6.86 -1.42 -9.66
CA ALA A 16 -6.46 -2.71 -10.19
C ALA A 16 -7.30 -3.84 -9.58
N ARG A 17 -7.72 -4.79 -10.42
CA ARG A 17 -8.29 -6.06 -9.98
C ARG A 17 -7.49 -7.18 -10.60
N ILE A 18 -6.85 -7.98 -9.77
CA ILE A 18 -6.05 -9.13 -10.20
C ILE A 18 -6.55 -10.39 -9.51
N ALA A 19 -6.45 -11.53 -10.20
CA ALA A 19 -6.72 -12.82 -9.59
C ALA A 19 -5.64 -13.12 -8.54
N THR A 20 -6.04 -13.50 -7.33
CA THR A 20 -5.08 -13.86 -6.28
C THR A 20 -4.44 -15.22 -6.59
N THR A 21 -3.19 -15.21 -7.02
CA THR A 21 -2.44 -16.43 -7.38
C THR A 21 -1.70 -17.06 -6.19
N MET A 22 -1.43 -16.29 -5.14
CA MET A 22 -0.72 -16.80 -3.95
C MET A 22 -1.70 -17.45 -2.95
N PRO A 23 -1.43 -18.69 -2.50
CA PRO A 23 -2.23 -19.38 -1.49
C PRO A 23 -2.18 -18.64 -0.14
N TYR A 24 -3.22 -18.80 0.67
CA TYR A 24 -3.27 -18.20 2.00
C TYR A 24 -2.28 -18.87 2.95
N ILE A 25 -1.24 -18.15 3.34
CA ILE A 25 -0.30 -18.56 4.39
C ILE A 25 -0.37 -17.51 5.50
N PRO A 26 -0.81 -17.88 6.73
CA PRO A 26 -0.88 -16.95 7.84
C PRO A 26 0.44 -16.20 8.06
N GLY A 27 0.38 -14.86 8.10
CA GLY A 27 1.55 -14.01 8.26
C GLY A 27 2.24 -13.53 6.98
N PHE A 28 1.77 -13.96 5.80
CA PHE A 28 2.24 -13.52 4.48
C PHE A 28 1.17 -12.74 3.70
N LEU A 29 0.23 -12.10 4.40
CA LEU A 29 -0.86 -11.36 3.75
C LEU A 29 -0.35 -10.23 2.85
N SER A 30 0.71 -9.53 3.26
CA SER A 30 1.34 -8.46 2.47
C SER A 30 1.82 -8.91 1.09
N PHE A 31 2.14 -10.20 0.92
CA PHE A 31 2.54 -10.77 -0.38
C PHE A 31 1.35 -11.04 -1.31
N ARG A 32 0.15 -11.22 -0.75
CA ARG A 32 -1.08 -11.36 -1.56
C ARG A 32 -1.59 -9.99 -2.04
N GLU A 33 -1.38 -8.94 -1.24
CA GLU A 33 -1.86 -7.59 -1.52
C GLU A 33 -0.91 -6.80 -2.42
N TYR A 34 0.40 -7.04 -2.31
CA TYR A 34 1.41 -6.33 -3.09
C TYR A 34 1.17 -6.35 -4.61
N PRO A 35 0.85 -7.48 -5.27
CA PRO A 35 0.71 -7.48 -6.73
C PRO A 35 -0.46 -6.60 -7.21
N ALA A 36 -1.52 -6.47 -6.40
CA ALA A 36 -2.65 -5.59 -6.72
C ALA A 36 -2.25 -4.12 -6.56
N LEU A 37 -1.50 -3.80 -5.50
CA LEU A 37 -0.96 -2.46 -5.28
C LEU A 37 0.01 -2.05 -6.40
N LEU A 38 0.89 -2.97 -6.82
CA LEU A 38 1.81 -2.71 -7.94
C LEU A 38 1.06 -2.50 -9.25
N ALA A 39 0.05 -3.31 -9.54
CA ALA A 39 -0.77 -3.13 -10.73
C ALA A 39 -1.53 -1.79 -10.73
N ALA A 40 -1.98 -1.32 -9.56
CA ALA A 40 -2.60 0.00 -9.44
C ALA A 40 -1.57 1.13 -9.55
N TRP A 41 -0.38 0.93 -8.98
CA TRP A 41 0.75 1.83 -9.09
C TRP A 41 1.12 2.05 -10.56
N ASP A 42 1.29 0.99 -11.34
CA ASP A 42 1.69 1.09 -12.76
C ASP A 42 0.65 1.75 -13.66
N GLN A 43 -0.60 1.88 -13.21
CA GLN A 43 -1.64 2.63 -13.93
C GLN A 43 -1.62 4.14 -13.66
N LEU A 44 -0.89 4.60 -12.62
CA LEU A 44 -0.78 6.02 -12.32
C LEU A 44 0.02 6.73 -13.42
N SER A 45 -0.50 7.85 -13.90
CA SER A 45 0.19 8.64 -14.93
C SER A 45 1.38 9.41 -14.34
N GLN A 46 1.37 9.64 -13.03
CA GLN A 46 2.39 10.37 -12.29
C GLN A 46 2.76 9.63 -10.98
N ARG A 47 3.98 9.82 -10.50
CA ARG A 47 4.45 9.21 -9.25
C ARG A 47 4.28 10.21 -8.09
N PRO A 48 3.55 9.86 -7.01
CA PRO A 48 3.44 10.72 -5.83
C PRO A 48 4.76 10.80 -5.07
N ASP A 49 5.01 11.93 -4.41
CA ASP A 49 6.15 12.14 -3.52
C ASP A 49 5.98 11.49 -2.14
N LEU A 50 4.72 11.21 -1.76
CA LEU A 50 4.35 10.62 -0.47
C LEU A 50 3.17 9.67 -0.64
N LEU A 51 3.28 8.50 -0.02
CA LEU A 51 2.22 7.49 0.03
C LEU A 51 1.51 7.48 1.38
N PHE A 52 0.18 7.40 1.34
CA PHE A 52 -0.64 7.09 2.49
C PHE A 52 -1.35 5.76 2.26
N VAL A 53 -1.00 4.74 3.04
CA VAL A 53 -1.53 3.38 2.87
C VAL A 53 -2.40 3.02 4.08
N ASP A 54 -3.63 2.59 3.81
CA ASP A 54 -4.54 2.04 4.81
C ASP A 54 -4.14 0.58 5.09
N GLY A 55 -3.37 0.39 6.16
CA GLY A 55 -2.78 -0.89 6.54
C GLY A 55 -1.65 -0.74 7.56
N HIS A 56 -1.11 -1.87 8.01
CA HIS A 56 0.03 -1.85 8.94
C HIS A 56 1.34 -1.54 8.23
N GLY A 57 2.17 -0.69 8.86
CA GLY A 57 3.58 -0.52 8.53
C GLY A 57 4.49 -1.31 9.46
N ILE A 58 5.39 -0.60 10.17
CA ILE A 58 6.30 -1.17 11.18
C ILE A 58 5.54 -1.75 12.38
N SER A 59 4.29 -1.32 12.59
CA SER A 59 3.43 -1.82 13.67
C SER A 59 3.04 -3.29 13.52
N HIS A 60 3.31 -3.93 12.38
CA HIS A 60 3.11 -5.36 12.16
C HIS A 60 4.03 -6.22 13.08
N PRO A 61 3.64 -7.45 13.51
CA PRO A 61 4.47 -8.28 14.39
C PRO A 61 5.87 -8.59 13.84
N ARG A 62 6.03 -8.60 12.51
CA ARG A 62 7.31 -8.78 11.81
C ARG A 62 7.98 -7.47 11.38
N ARG A 63 7.46 -6.31 11.82
CA ARG A 63 7.87 -4.96 11.40
C ARG A 63 7.82 -4.67 9.89
N LEU A 64 7.14 -5.54 9.14
CA LEU A 64 6.99 -5.50 7.69
C LEU A 64 5.53 -5.76 7.32
N GLY A 65 4.66 -4.81 7.63
CA GLY A 65 3.28 -4.81 7.15
C GLY A 65 3.18 -4.34 5.68
N VAL A 66 1.97 -4.36 5.11
CA VAL A 66 1.73 -4.02 3.70
C VAL A 66 2.24 -2.63 3.32
N ALA A 67 2.07 -1.62 4.19
CA ALA A 67 2.51 -0.25 3.92
C ALA A 67 4.04 -0.14 3.85
N SER A 68 4.74 -0.76 4.82
CA SER A 68 6.20 -0.78 4.83
C SER A 68 6.77 -1.63 3.69
N HIS A 69 6.13 -2.76 3.37
CA HIS A 69 6.56 -3.62 2.29
C HIS A 69 6.41 -2.93 0.93
N PHE A 70 5.25 -2.32 0.67
CA PHE A 70 5.00 -1.61 -0.58
C PHE A 70 5.91 -0.39 -0.73
N GLY A 71 6.02 0.46 0.30
CA GLY A 71 6.89 1.65 0.28
C GLY A 71 8.36 1.32 0.00
N LEU A 72 8.86 0.21 0.56
CA LEU A 72 10.20 -0.29 0.28
C LEU A 72 10.37 -0.72 -1.19
N LEU A 73 9.34 -1.32 -1.79
CA LEU A 73 9.41 -1.84 -3.16
C LEU A 73 9.32 -0.74 -4.23
N VAL A 74 8.59 0.34 -3.95
CA VAL A 74 8.45 1.46 -4.89
C VAL A 74 9.41 2.62 -4.62
N ASP A 75 10.22 2.52 -3.55
CA ASP A 75 11.19 3.54 -3.12
C ASP A 75 10.57 4.94 -2.93
N VAL A 76 9.42 4.99 -2.25
CA VAL A 76 8.68 6.24 -1.95
C VAL A 76 8.39 6.33 -0.46
N PRO A 77 8.61 7.50 0.19
CA PRO A 77 8.21 7.73 1.56
C PRO A 77 6.75 7.33 1.80
N THR A 78 6.51 6.48 2.80
CA THR A 78 5.19 5.90 3.04
C THR A 78 4.78 6.04 4.50
N ILE A 79 3.63 6.67 4.71
CA ILE A 79 2.93 6.76 5.99
C ILE A 79 1.78 5.74 5.97
N TRP A 80 1.50 5.17 7.13
CA TRP A 80 0.44 4.19 7.29
C TRP A 80 -0.57 4.64 8.34
N GLY A 81 -1.84 4.32 8.09
CA GLY A 81 -2.92 4.38 9.07
C GLY A 81 -3.60 3.02 9.12
N SER A 82 -3.87 2.49 10.30
CA SER A 82 -4.66 1.26 10.44
C SER A 82 -5.65 1.45 11.57
N GLU A 83 -6.92 1.18 11.31
CA GLU A 83 -7.99 1.25 12.30
C GLU A 83 -7.85 0.13 13.36
N LYS A 84 -7.32 -1.02 12.96
CA LYS A 84 -7.07 -2.14 13.88
C LYS A 84 -5.69 -2.01 14.50
N ALA A 85 -5.63 -2.10 15.82
CA ALA A 85 -4.38 -2.28 16.55
C ALA A 85 -3.78 -3.64 16.18
N SER A 86 -2.46 -3.69 15.95
CA SER A 86 -1.75 -4.96 15.85
C SER A 86 -1.75 -5.61 17.22
N LEU A 87 -2.75 -6.46 17.49
CA LEU A 87 -2.79 -7.27 18.70
C LEU A 87 -1.54 -8.16 18.72
N ARG A 88 -0.81 -8.09 19.83
CA ARG A 88 0.29 -9.00 20.15
C ARG A 88 -0.26 -10.36 20.53
#